data_AF-A3V9F7-F1
#
_entry.id   AF-A3V9F7-F1
#
_cell.length_a   1.000
_cell.length_b   1.000
_cell.length_c   1.000
_cell.angle_alpha   90.00
_cell.angle_beta   90.00
_cell.angle_gamma   90.00
#
_symmetry.space_group_name_H-M   'P 1'
#
loop_
_entity.id
_entity.type
_entity.pdbx_description
1 polymer ?
#
loop_
_entity_poly.entity_id
_entity_poly.type
_entity_poly.pdbx_seq_one_letter_code
_entity_poly.pdbx_strand_id
1 'polypeptide(L)'
;MLPMITRQAQDPATGVLRENTAGHRGPSRTARVMSKTDPACRRAMLEPLKRLRGNHMPDVTIVYWRDMPAQVIVGRGRRGTKLPLPERFEQAIDRAAMKSGAAESDDYMSGFRKADPYVTDGTDAEAAEAAVARIVAEYDQDRIKALIANDGWA
;
A
#
# COMPACT_ATOMS: atom_id res chain seq x y z
N MET A 1 61.96 43.38 8.65
CA MET A 1 61.50 42.96 9.98
C MET A 1 61.03 41.52 9.83
N LEU A 2 61.84 40.57 10.33
CA LEU A 2 61.72 39.11 10.24
C LEU A 2 60.41 38.58 10.90
N PRO A 3 60.08 37.26 10.83
CA PRO A 3 60.09 36.28 9.72
C PRO A 3 58.85 35.35 9.81
N MET A 4 58.78 34.28 9.02
CA MET A 4 58.32 32.91 9.39
C MET A 4 58.31 32.11 8.07
N ILE A 5 59.41 31.46 7.66
CA ILE A 5 59.93 30.16 8.14
C ILE A 5 58.88 29.05 7.94
N THR A 6 59.15 27.87 7.41
CA THR A 6 60.22 27.32 6.56
C THR A 6 59.87 25.83 6.36
N ARG A 7 60.37 25.25 5.26
CA ARG A 7 60.62 23.82 5.01
C ARG A 7 59.45 22.82 4.98
N GLN A 8 59.20 22.37 3.75
CA GLN A 8 59.14 20.93 3.46
C GLN A 8 60.53 20.27 3.51
N ALA A 9 60.60 19.05 4.02
CA ALA A 9 61.48 17.92 3.67
C ALA A 9 61.12 16.75 4.62
N GLN A 10 60.63 15.58 4.15
CA GLN A 10 61.33 14.45 3.52
C GLN A 10 61.86 13.42 4.56
N ASP A 11 61.13 12.29 4.66
CA ASP A 11 61.56 10.87 4.87
C ASP A 11 62.51 10.50 6.06
N PRO A 12 62.90 9.23 6.33
CA PRO A 12 62.27 7.91 6.16
C PRO A 12 62.46 6.97 7.39
N ALA A 13 61.84 5.78 7.30
CA ALA A 13 62.32 4.48 7.83
C ALA A 13 62.33 4.20 9.35
N THR A 14 62.40 2.89 9.64
CA THR A 14 62.53 2.19 10.95
C THR A 14 61.18 1.68 11.47
N GLY A 15 60.88 0.38 11.58
CA GLY A 15 61.75 -0.76 11.83
C GLY A 15 61.42 -1.35 13.20
N VAL A 16 61.43 -2.68 13.28
CA VAL A 16 61.49 -3.51 14.52
C VAL A 16 60.15 -3.94 15.15
N LEU A 17 59.67 -5.10 14.66
CA LEU A 17 59.49 -6.35 15.42
C LEU A 17 59.39 -6.24 16.95
N ARG A 18 58.22 -6.62 17.53
CA ARG A 18 58.19 -7.41 18.77
C ARG A 18 56.98 -8.33 18.87
N GLU A 19 57.36 -9.56 19.18
CA GLU A 19 56.68 -10.76 19.67
C GLU A 19 55.17 -10.80 20.01
N ASN A 20 54.58 -11.88 19.48
CA ASN A 20 53.37 -12.54 19.93
C ASN A 20 53.37 -12.84 21.44
N THR A 21 52.24 -12.62 22.11
CA THR A 21 51.84 -13.42 23.26
C THR A 21 50.33 -13.63 23.22
N ALA A 22 49.93 -14.89 23.35
CA ALA A 22 48.60 -15.42 23.16
C ALA A 22 47.56 -14.80 24.11
N GLY A 23 46.49 -14.26 23.53
CA GLY A 23 45.24 -13.93 24.20
C GLY A 23 44.09 -14.63 23.51
N HIS A 24 43.82 -15.85 23.93
CA HIS A 24 42.60 -16.60 23.58
C HIS A 24 41.35 -15.71 23.79
N ARG A 25 40.64 -15.42 22.70
CA ARG A 25 39.18 -15.60 22.58
C ARG A 25 38.73 -15.11 21.20
N GLY A 26 38.35 -16.04 20.33
CA GLY A 26 37.59 -15.71 19.13
C GLY A 26 36.30 -14.97 19.51
N PRO A 27 35.71 -14.18 18.60
CA PRO A 27 34.40 -13.61 18.82
C PRO A 27 33.42 -14.77 18.95
N SER A 28 33.02 -15.03 20.18
CA SER A 28 31.86 -15.85 20.49
C SER A 28 30.73 -15.37 19.61
N ARG A 29 30.21 -16.28 18.78
CA ARG A 29 28.89 -16.19 18.18
C ARG A 29 27.88 -16.05 19.32
N THR A 30 27.68 -14.85 19.82
CA THR A 30 26.43 -14.48 20.46
C THR A 30 25.51 -14.08 19.32
N ALA A 31 24.72 -15.05 18.89
CA ALA A 31 23.53 -14.83 18.09
C ALA A 31 22.80 -13.63 18.68
N ARG A 32 22.84 -12.50 17.95
CA ARG A 32 21.99 -11.36 18.25
C ARG A 32 20.57 -11.90 18.13
N VAL A 33 19.91 -12.05 19.27
CA VAL A 33 18.50 -12.37 19.34
C VAL A 33 17.79 -11.33 18.48
N MET A 34 17.36 -11.73 17.28
CA MET A 34 16.54 -10.90 16.41
C MET A 34 15.22 -10.67 17.15
N SER A 35 15.08 -9.48 17.72
CA SER A 35 13.89 -9.09 18.46
C SER A 35 12.68 -9.17 17.53
N LYS A 36 11.71 -10.05 17.84
CA LYS A 36 10.49 -10.32 17.04
C LYS A 36 9.46 -9.16 17.06
N THR A 37 9.93 -7.94 17.34
CA THR A 37 9.12 -6.75 17.63
C THR A 37 9.47 -5.57 16.72
N ASP A 38 10.22 -5.79 15.65
CA ASP A 38 10.46 -4.78 14.61
C ASP A 38 9.36 -4.87 13.52
N PRO A 39 8.55 -3.82 13.28
CA PRO A 39 7.51 -3.79 12.25
C PRO A 39 8.06 -4.06 10.83
N ALA A 40 9.31 -3.64 10.55
CA ALA A 40 9.95 -3.83 9.25
C ALA A 40 10.37 -5.29 9.03
N CYS A 41 10.87 -5.97 10.08
CA CYS A 41 11.21 -7.40 10.00
C CYS A 41 9.95 -8.29 9.91
N ARG A 42 8.85 -7.90 10.57
CA ARG A 42 7.56 -8.58 10.46
C ARG A 42 6.97 -8.43 9.05
N ARG A 43 7.06 -7.24 8.45
CA ARG A 43 6.67 -7.01 7.05
C ARG A 43 7.48 -7.93 6.12
N ALA A 44 8.82 -7.93 6.21
CA ALA A 44 9.68 -8.75 5.36
C ALA A 44 9.50 -10.28 5.51
N MET A 45 9.08 -10.78 6.68
CA MET A 45 8.86 -12.21 6.94
C MET A 45 7.43 -12.70 6.58
N LEU A 46 6.43 -11.81 6.59
CA LEU A 46 5.04 -12.17 6.28
C LEU A 46 4.74 -12.16 4.77
N GLU A 47 5.50 -11.42 3.96
CA GLU A 47 5.29 -11.38 2.51
C GLU A 47 5.48 -12.76 1.81
N PRO A 48 6.50 -13.58 2.12
CA PRO A 48 6.63 -14.91 1.52
C PRO A 48 5.56 -15.91 2.00
N LEU A 49 5.02 -15.74 3.21
CA LEU A 49 4.04 -16.66 3.81
C LEU A 49 2.59 -16.37 3.39
N LYS A 50 2.26 -15.10 3.06
CA LYS A 50 0.99 -14.74 2.41
C LYS A 50 0.87 -15.37 1.02
N ARG A 51 1.99 -15.42 0.28
CA ARG A 51 2.08 -15.99 -1.07
C ARG A 51 1.76 -17.49 -1.14
N LEU A 52 2.07 -18.26 -0.09
CA LEU A 52 1.85 -19.71 -0.05
C LEU A 52 0.46 -20.12 0.46
N ARG A 53 -0.31 -19.20 1.05
CA ARG A 53 -1.67 -19.47 1.58
C ARG A 53 -2.80 -18.75 0.83
N GLY A 54 -2.49 -18.03 -0.24
CA GLY A 54 -3.43 -17.13 -0.91
C GLY A 54 -3.21 -17.03 -2.42
N ASN A 55 -2.74 -18.10 -3.07
CA ASN A 55 -2.60 -18.14 -4.53
C ASN A 55 -3.91 -18.46 -5.27
N HIS A 56 -5.07 -18.33 -4.60
CA HIS A 56 -6.34 -18.37 -5.29
C HIS A 56 -6.53 -17.06 -6.05
N MET A 57 -7.16 -17.12 -7.21
CA MET A 57 -7.46 -15.95 -8.02
C MET A 57 -8.75 -15.31 -7.49
N PRO A 58 -8.68 -14.23 -6.69
CA PRO A 58 -9.86 -13.60 -6.10
C PRO A 58 -10.89 -13.13 -7.13
N ASP A 59 -12.16 -13.33 -6.80
CA ASP A 59 -13.29 -12.68 -7.47
C ASP A 59 -13.43 -11.23 -6.95
N VAL A 60 -13.16 -10.24 -7.79
CA VAL A 60 -13.34 -8.82 -7.50
C VAL A 60 -14.68 -8.35 -8.04
N THR A 61 -15.50 -7.77 -7.17
CA THR A 61 -16.81 -7.20 -7.48
C THR A 61 -16.80 -5.72 -7.12
N ILE A 62 -17.21 -4.86 -8.04
CA ILE A 62 -17.37 -3.43 -7.76
C ILE A 62 -18.85 -3.15 -7.48
N VAL A 63 -19.12 -2.44 -6.39
CA VAL A 63 -20.44 -1.92 -6.04
C VAL A 63 -20.55 -0.52 -6.59
N TYR A 64 -21.63 -0.26 -7.31
CA TYR A 64 -21.98 1.04 -7.86
C TYR A 64 -23.28 1.53 -7.21
N TRP A 65 -23.39 2.84 -7.05
CA TRP A 65 -24.66 3.53 -6.97
C TRP A 65 -24.92 4.17 -8.32
N ARG A 66 -25.97 3.72 -9.04
CA ARG A 66 -26.18 4.02 -10.47
C ARG A 66 -24.90 3.70 -11.26
N ASP A 67 -24.22 4.69 -11.83
CA ASP A 67 -22.94 4.53 -12.54
C ASP A 67 -21.72 5.06 -11.76
N MET A 68 -21.92 5.52 -10.52
CA MET A 68 -20.83 5.94 -9.64
C MET A 68 -20.31 4.77 -8.81
N PRO A 69 -19.00 4.47 -8.84
CA PRO A 69 -18.44 3.39 -8.03
C PRO A 69 -18.40 3.82 -6.56
N ALA A 70 -18.74 2.89 -5.65
CA ALA A 70 -18.84 3.14 -4.21
C ALA A 70 -17.87 2.28 -3.39
N GLN A 71 -17.77 0.99 -3.71
CA GLN A 71 -16.98 0.03 -2.93
C GLN A 71 -16.43 -1.10 -3.81
N VAL A 72 -15.30 -1.65 -3.41
CA VAL A 72 -14.75 -2.89 -3.93
C VAL A 72 -14.98 -4.02 -2.91
N ILE A 73 -15.46 -5.17 -3.39
CA ILE A 73 -15.62 -6.40 -2.62
C ILE A 73 -14.76 -7.47 -3.29
N VAL A 74 -13.95 -8.17 -2.53
CA VAL A 74 -13.11 -9.27 -3.01
C VAL A 74 -13.42 -10.55 -2.25
N GLY A 75 -13.64 -11.64 -3.00
CA GLY A 75 -14.05 -12.93 -2.45
C GLY A 75 -15.56 -13.00 -2.18
N ARG A 76 -15.99 -14.14 -1.60
CA ARG A 76 -17.43 -14.46 -1.41
C ARG A 76 -17.83 -14.62 0.05
N GLY A 77 -19.09 -14.28 0.34
CA GLY A 77 -19.71 -14.48 1.65
C GLY A 77 -19.16 -13.57 2.75
N ARG A 78 -19.20 -14.05 4.00
CA ARG A 78 -18.84 -13.26 5.20
C ARG A 78 -17.35 -12.98 5.34
N ARG A 79 -16.49 -13.72 4.62
CA ARG A 79 -15.02 -13.55 4.68
C ARG A 79 -14.48 -12.63 3.59
N GLY A 80 -15.34 -12.13 2.70
CA GLY A 80 -14.89 -11.24 1.63
C GLY A 80 -14.29 -9.95 2.18
N THR A 81 -13.19 -9.51 1.58
CA THR A 81 -12.57 -8.22 1.87
C THR A 81 -13.43 -7.13 1.24
N LYS A 82 -13.77 -6.09 2.00
CA LYS A 82 -14.55 -4.96 1.51
C LYS A 82 -13.77 -3.69 1.74
N LEU A 83 -13.43 -2.99 0.66
CA LEU A 83 -12.72 -1.71 0.72
C LEU A 83 -13.62 -0.59 0.18
N PRO A 84 -13.97 0.41 1.01
CA PRO A 84 -14.63 1.60 0.48
C PRO A 84 -13.66 2.36 -0.45
N LEU A 85 -14.23 3.10 -1.40
CA LEU A 85 -13.45 4.06 -2.18
C LEU A 85 -13.15 5.32 -1.36
N PRO A 86 -12.19 6.16 -1.80
CA PRO A 86 -11.91 7.42 -1.12
C PRO A 86 -13.17 8.29 -0.99
N GLU A 87 -13.21 9.10 0.06
CA GLU A 87 -14.36 9.93 0.46
C GLU A 87 -14.96 10.77 -0.69
N ARG A 88 -14.15 11.21 -1.65
CA ARG A 88 -14.63 11.96 -2.81
C ARG A 88 -15.72 11.23 -3.62
N PHE A 89 -15.72 9.90 -3.62
CA PHE A 89 -16.75 9.09 -4.28
C PHE A 89 -18.05 9.07 -3.49
N GLU A 90 -17.96 8.94 -2.16
CA GLU A 90 -19.11 9.02 -1.26
C GLU A 90 -19.77 10.39 -1.36
N GLN A 91 -19.00 11.47 -1.26
CA GLN A 91 -19.50 12.83 -1.44
C GLN A 91 -20.12 13.06 -2.82
N ALA A 92 -19.59 12.42 -3.87
CA ALA A 92 -20.15 12.53 -5.21
C ALA A 92 -21.51 11.83 -5.33
N ILE A 93 -21.64 10.63 -4.75
CA ILE A 93 -22.89 9.89 -4.66
C ILE A 93 -23.93 10.72 -3.90
N ASP A 94 -23.56 11.25 -2.74
CA ASP A 94 -24.46 12.07 -1.93
C ASP A 94 -24.92 13.31 -2.68
N ARG A 95 -24.00 14.01 -3.36
CA ARG A 95 -24.36 15.20 -4.16
C ARG A 95 -25.32 14.87 -5.31
N ALA A 96 -25.10 13.76 -6.01
CA ALA A 96 -26.01 13.34 -7.08
C ALA A 96 -27.36 12.86 -6.55
N ALA A 97 -27.37 12.14 -5.43
CA ALA A 97 -28.59 11.70 -4.78
C ALA A 97 -29.42 12.89 -4.28
N MET A 98 -28.78 13.87 -3.64
CA MET A 98 -29.44 15.10 -3.20
C MET A 98 -29.96 15.92 -4.37
N LYS A 99 -29.15 16.08 -5.43
CA LYS A 99 -29.55 16.85 -6.61
C LYS A 99 -30.75 16.23 -7.33
N SER A 100 -30.78 14.91 -7.43
CA SER A 100 -31.87 14.18 -8.10
C SER A 100 -33.10 13.94 -7.22
N GLY A 101 -33.05 14.30 -5.93
CA GLY A 101 -34.09 13.97 -4.94
C GLY A 101 -34.07 12.51 -4.47
N ALA A 102 -33.16 11.68 -4.99
CA ALA A 102 -33.06 10.27 -4.63
C ALA A 102 -32.75 10.06 -3.14
N ALA A 103 -32.02 10.99 -2.51
CA ALA A 103 -31.57 10.89 -1.12
C ALA A 103 -32.71 10.73 -0.08
N GLU A 104 -33.90 11.23 -0.38
CA GLU A 104 -35.07 11.17 0.52
C GLU A 104 -36.08 10.08 0.13
N SER A 105 -35.73 9.23 -0.84
CA SER A 105 -36.62 8.24 -1.44
C SER A 105 -35.98 6.85 -1.48
N ASP A 106 -36.76 5.86 -1.91
CA ASP A 106 -36.25 4.50 -2.13
C ASP A 106 -35.20 4.44 -3.25
N ASP A 107 -35.14 5.45 -4.13
CA ASP A 107 -34.20 5.53 -5.25
C ASP A 107 -32.73 5.51 -4.82
N TYR A 108 -32.42 5.99 -3.61
CA TYR A 108 -31.07 5.91 -3.09
C TYR A 108 -30.65 4.45 -2.87
N MET A 109 -31.52 3.64 -2.26
CA MET A 109 -31.22 2.23 -1.96
C MET A 109 -31.33 1.36 -3.21
N SER A 110 -32.33 1.60 -4.06
CA SER A 110 -32.52 0.85 -5.31
C SER A 110 -31.44 1.15 -6.35
N GLY A 111 -30.75 2.29 -6.24
CA GLY A 111 -29.62 2.65 -7.09
C GLY A 111 -28.39 1.76 -6.89
N PHE A 112 -28.28 1.00 -5.79
CA PHE A 112 -27.11 0.16 -5.56
C PHE A 112 -27.13 -1.14 -6.38
N ARG A 113 -26.06 -1.36 -7.14
CA ARG A 113 -25.85 -2.57 -7.95
C ARG A 113 -24.44 -3.12 -7.81
N LYS A 114 -24.29 -4.43 -7.97
CA LYS A 114 -22.98 -5.09 -8.08
C LYS A 114 -22.69 -5.34 -9.54
N ALA A 115 -21.51 -4.98 -10.01
CA ALA A 115 -21.03 -5.39 -11.33
C ALA A 115 -20.68 -6.88 -11.34
N ASP A 116 -20.55 -7.42 -12.55
CA ASP A 116 -20.10 -8.80 -12.72
C ASP A 116 -18.70 -8.97 -12.11
N PRO A 117 -18.49 -10.03 -11.30
CA PRO A 117 -17.19 -10.29 -10.71
C PRO A 117 -16.17 -10.59 -11.81
N TYR A 118 -14.97 -10.05 -11.66
CA TYR A 118 -13.83 -10.43 -12.49
C TYR A 118 -12.71 -11.01 -11.63
N VAL A 119 -11.97 -11.94 -12.21
CA VAL A 119 -10.90 -12.64 -11.52
C VAL A 119 -9.59 -11.87 -11.68
N THR A 120 -8.81 -11.74 -10.60
CA THR A 120 -7.47 -11.17 -10.65
C THR A 120 -6.49 -12.05 -9.87
N ASP A 121 -5.20 -11.91 -10.16
CA ASP A 121 -4.13 -12.54 -9.40
C ASP A 121 -3.83 -11.79 -8.09
N GLY A 122 -3.18 -12.48 -7.16
CA GLY A 122 -2.76 -11.94 -5.86
C GLY A 122 -3.66 -12.35 -4.70
N THR A 123 -3.36 -11.86 -3.51
CA THR A 123 -4.20 -12.05 -2.33
C THR A 123 -5.44 -11.14 -2.39
N ASP A 124 -6.50 -11.47 -1.64
CA ASP A 124 -7.73 -10.66 -1.58
C ASP A 124 -7.47 -9.19 -1.28
N ALA A 125 -6.52 -8.92 -0.38
CA ALA A 125 -6.14 -7.56 0.02
C ALA A 125 -5.44 -6.82 -1.13
N GLU A 126 -4.45 -7.44 -1.76
CA GLU A 126 -3.74 -6.85 -2.91
C GLU A 126 -4.69 -6.60 -4.09
N ALA A 127 -5.58 -7.55 -4.38
CA ALA A 127 -6.60 -7.44 -5.40
C ALA A 127 -7.57 -6.28 -5.12
N ALA A 128 -8.01 -6.14 -3.86
CA ALA A 128 -8.90 -5.06 -3.46
C ALA A 128 -8.22 -3.69 -3.58
N GLU A 129 -6.99 -3.56 -3.07
CA GLU A 129 -6.20 -2.32 -3.15
C GLU A 129 -5.91 -1.92 -4.61
N ALA A 130 -5.52 -2.88 -5.45
CA ALA A 130 -5.26 -2.64 -6.87
C ALA A 130 -6.54 -2.19 -7.60
N ALA A 131 -7.68 -2.80 -7.31
CA ALA A 131 -8.96 -2.40 -7.89
C ALA A 131 -9.38 -0.99 -7.45
N VAL A 132 -9.23 -0.65 -6.16
CA VAL A 132 -9.47 0.72 -5.66
C VAL A 132 -8.55 1.71 -6.38
N ALA A 133 -7.26 1.43 -6.49
CA ALA A 133 -6.30 2.30 -7.17
C ALA A 133 -6.65 2.50 -8.65
N ARG A 134 -7.06 1.43 -9.35
CA ARG A 134 -7.53 1.51 -10.74
C ARG A 134 -8.75 2.42 -10.88
N ILE A 135 -9.78 2.22 -10.05
CA ILE A 135 -11.00 3.04 -10.08
C ILE A 135 -10.67 4.50 -9.79
N VAL A 136 -9.83 4.75 -8.80
CA VAL A 136 -9.37 6.10 -8.42
C VAL A 136 -8.64 6.80 -9.57
N ALA A 137 -7.89 6.07 -10.39
CA ALA A 137 -7.21 6.61 -11.57
C ALA A 137 -8.17 6.81 -12.77
N GLU A 138 -9.14 5.91 -12.96
CA GLU A 138 -10.08 5.94 -14.08
C GLU A 138 -11.23 6.95 -13.90
N TYR A 139 -11.59 7.23 -12.65
CA TYR A 139 -12.60 8.21 -12.26
C TYR A 139 -11.88 9.43 -11.67
N ASP A 140 -11.35 10.24 -12.59
CA ASP A 140 -10.80 11.54 -12.27
C ASP A 140 -11.88 12.53 -11.82
N GLN A 141 -11.44 13.74 -11.45
CA GLN A 141 -12.33 14.75 -10.92
C GLN A 141 -13.38 15.21 -11.95
N ASP A 142 -13.05 15.25 -13.24
CA ASP A 142 -13.95 15.77 -14.26
C ASP A 142 -15.01 14.74 -14.67
N ARG A 143 -14.63 13.46 -14.74
CA ARG A 143 -15.58 12.36 -14.89
C ARG A 143 -16.56 12.28 -13.72
N ILE A 144 -16.07 12.44 -12.49
CA ILE A 144 -16.94 12.48 -11.30
C ILE A 144 -17.91 13.66 -11.37
N LYS A 145 -17.43 14.86 -11.74
CA LYS A 145 -18.32 16.03 -11.92
C LYS A 145 -19.38 15.79 -12.99
N ALA A 146 -19.03 15.16 -14.11
CA ALA A 146 -19.97 14.83 -15.17
C ALA A 146 -21.07 13.87 -14.67
N LEU A 147 -20.69 12.84 -13.91
CA LEU A 147 -21.66 11.94 -13.29
C LEU A 147 -22.57 12.68 -12.30
N ILE A 148 -22.05 13.58 -11.47
CA ILE A 148 -22.88 14.41 -10.58
C ILE A 148 -23.82 15.31 -11.40
N ALA A 149 -23.34 15.90 -12.49
CA ALA A 149 -24.14 16.75 -13.37
C ALA A 149 -25.27 15.96 -14.06
N ASN A 150 -25.08 14.66 -14.25
CA ASN A 150 -26.06 13.75 -14.82
C ASN A 150 -26.73 12.85 -13.76
N ASP A 151 -26.82 13.32 -12.51
CA ASP A 151 -27.59 12.69 -11.44
C ASP A 151 -27.12 11.24 -11.12
N GLY A 152 -25.86 10.93 -11.39
CA GLY A 152 -25.25 9.62 -11.15
C GLY A 152 -25.27 8.66 -12.34
N TRP A 153 -25.70 9.11 -13.51
CA TRP A 153 -25.74 8.32 -14.75
C TRP A 153 -24.59 8.69 -15.70
N ALA A 154 -24.03 7.70 -16.40
CA ALA A 154 -22.97 7.89 -17.40
C ALA A 154 -23.50 8.13 -18.82
#